data_AF-A0A5F0K3Y5-F1
#
_entry.id   AF-A0A5F0K3Y5-F1
#
_cell.length_a   1.000
_cell.length_b   1.000
_cell.length_c   1.000
_cell.angle_alpha   90.00
_cell.angle_beta   90.00
_cell.angle_gamma   90.00
#
_symmetry.space_group_name_H-M   'P 1'
#
loop_
_entity.id
_entity.type
_entity.pdbx_description
1 polymer ?
#
loop_
_entity_poly.entity_id
_entity_poly.type
_entity_poly.pdbx_seq_one_letter_code
_entity_poly.pdbx_strand_id
1 'polypeptide(L)'
;MTTSKRVTTDDHQPKRFRPHGLVEYVVLDNILVCEAIGPFNLELIGSAVSVESPLIDTLVKQGKWGDVVVFKQSAMASLEVLSSLTGYLRSLSTSMKMPSATALVISPKIEGSRIMTPHYRKCYADAGVEVAVFDDVDAALAWMQNRLGSSPAR
;
A
#
# COMPACT_ATOMS: atom_id res chain seq x y z
N MET A 1 -22.96 5.83 9.82
CA MET A 1 -22.83 5.24 8.47
C MET A 1 -21.84 6.08 7.70
N THR A 2 -20.56 5.76 7.79
CA THR A 2 -19.51 6.51 7.09
C THR A 2 -19.35 5.88 5.72
N THR A 3 -19.85 6.54 4.68
CA THR A 3 -19.66 6.15 3.29
C THR A 3 -18.18 6.24 2.95
N SER A 4 -17.49 5.09 2.94
CA SER A 4 -16.13 5.01 2.41
C SER A 4 -16.21 4.96 0.89
N LYS A 5 -15.55 5.92 0.23
CA LYS A 5 -15.46 5.98 -1.23
C LYS A 5 -14.28 5.13 -1.69
N ARG A 6 -14.57 4.02 -2.37
CA ARG A 6 -13.57 3.14 -2.99
C ARG A 6 -13.12 3.72 -4.32
N VAL A 7 -11.82 3.67 -4.63
CA VAL A 7 -11.27 4.04 -5.94
C VAL A 7 -10.39 2.90 -6.46
N THR A 8 -10.48 2.62 -7.76
CA THR A 8 -9.90 1.41 -8.41
C THR A 8 -9.04 1.78 -9.61
N THR A 9 -8.02 0.96 -9.92
CA THR A 9 -7.21 1.10 -11.14
C THR A 9 -7.95 0.72 -12.42
N ASP A 10 -9.10 0.04 -12.35
CA ASP A 10 -9.92 -0.31 -13.52
C ASP A 10 -10.49 0.91 -14.26
N ASP A 11 -10.56 2.07 -13.59
CA ASP A 11 -11.03 3.32 -14.19
C ASP A 11 -9.98 3.97 -15.12
N HIS A 12 -8.76 3.43 -15.20
CA HIS A 12 -7.67 3.98 -15.99
C HIS A 12 -7.56 3.30 -17.37
N GLN A 13 -7.77 4.03 -18.47
CA GLN A 13 -7.52 3.54 -19.83
C GLN A 13 -6.02 3.59 -20.20
N PRO A 14 -5.33 2.45 -20.41
CA PRO A 14 -3.90 2.43 -20.66
C PRO A 14 -3.52 2.74 -22.12
N LYS A 15 -2.32 3.30 -22.33
CA LYS A 15 -1.80 3.67 -23.66
C LYS A 15 -1.07 2.55 -24.43
N ARG A 16 -0.70 1.42 -23.81
CA ARG A 16 0.11 0.37 -24.48
C ARG A 16 -0.13 -1.08 -24.02
N PHE A 17 -0.14 -1.37 -22.71
CA PHE A 17 -0.49 -2.68 -22.15
C PHE A 17 -1.51 -2.52 -21.01
N ARG A 18 -2.35 -3.54 -20.79
CA ARG A 18 -3.29 -3.54 -19.67
C ARG A 18 -2.52 -3.71 -18.35
N PRO A 19 -2.88 -2.96 -17.28
CA PRO A 19 -2.40 -3.27 -15.93
C PRO A 19 -2.65 -4.76 -15.63
N HIS A 20 -1.65 -5.44 -15.11
CA HIS A 20 -1.81 -6.80 -14.60
C HIS A 20 -1.77 -6.71 -13.07
N GLY A 21 -2.83 -7.21 -12.47
CA GLY A 21 -3.17 -6.94 -11.08
C GLY A 21 -4.12 -5.76 -10.92
N LEU A 22 -4.66 -5.61 -9.71
CA LEU A 22 -5.65 -4.61 -9.33
C LEU A 22 -5.20 -3.98 -8.01
N VAL A 23 -5.31 -2.64 -7.91
CA VAL A 23 -5.13 -1.94 -6.65
C VAL A 23 -6.40 -1.15 -6.31
N GLU A 24 -6.95 -1.40 -5.14
CA GLU A 24 -8.06 -0.63 -4.58
C GLU A 24 -7.63 0.09 -3.32
N TYR A 25 -8.11 1.33 -3.15
CA TYR A 25 -7.82 2.14 -1.97
C TYR A 25 -9.10 2.46 -1.18
N VAL A 26 -8.97 2.40 0.14
CA VAL A 26 -9.99 2.80 1.12
C VAL A 26 -9.29 3.59 2.23
N VAL A 27 -9.87 4.72 2.61
CA VAL A 27 -9.41 5.48 3.78
C VAL A 27 -10.30 5.14 4.98
N LEU A 28 -9.67 4.71 6.08
CA LEU A 28 -10.28 4.46 7.38
C LEU A 28 -9.68 5.45 8.38
N ASP A 29 -10.40 6.54 8.68
CA ASP A 29 -9.89 7.67 9.46
C ASP A 29 -8.56 8.22 8.89
N ASN A 30 -7.45 7.97 9.59
CA ASN A 30 -6.10 8.35 9.17
C ASN A 30 -5.24 7.16 8.69
N ILE A 31 -5.88 6.06 8.29
CA ILE A 31 -5.25 4.87 7.72
C ILE A 31 -5.66 4.74 6.26
N LEU A 32 -4.68 4.70 5.36
CA LEU A 32 -4.89 4.26 3.98
C LEU A 32 -4.79 2.73 3.95
N VAL A 33 -5.83 2.07 3.46
CA VAL A 33 -5.83 0.63 3.19
C VAL A 33 -5.79 0.42 1.68
N CYS A 34 -4.75 -0.26 1.23
CA CYS A 34 -4.49 -0.60 -0.15
C CYS A 34 -4.67 -2.11 -0.32
N GLU A 35 -5.65 -2.54 -1.13
CA GLU A 35 -5.78 -3.96 -1.50
C GLU A 35 -5.12 -4.18 -2.86
N ALA A 36 -4.03 -4.96 -2.88
CA ALA A 36 -3.24 -5.26 -4.06
C ALA A 36 -3.42 -6.72 -4.47
N ILE A 37 -4.11 -6.96 -5.59
CA ILE A 37 -4.35 -8.29 -6.15
C ILE A 37 -3.35 -8.52 -7.30
N GLY A 38 -2.39 -9.42 -7.13
CA GLY A 38 -1.34 -9.65 -8.12
C GLY A 38 -1.65 -10.75 -9.15
N PRO A 39 -0.67 -11.11 -10.01
CA PRO A 39 0.71 -10.61 -10.03
C PRO A 39 0.81 -9.17 -10.55
N PHE A 40 1.91 -8.47 -10.27
CA PHE A 40 2.04 -7.04 -10.57
C PHE A 40 3.00 -6.78 -11.74
N ASN A 41 2.60 -5.88 -12.65
CA ASN A 41 3.47 -5.33 -13.69
C ASN A 41 3.77 -3.84 -13.46
N LEU A 42 4.66 -3.29 -14.29
CA LEU A 42 5.13 -1.91 -14.16
C LEU A 42 4.02 -0.89 -14.42
N GLU A 43 3.15 -1.19 -15.37
CA GLU A 43 2.01 -0.34 -15.73
C GLU A 43 1.06 -0.11 -14.55
N LEU A 44 0.89 -1.11 -13.68
CA LEU A 44 0.04 -1.00 -12.50
C LEU A 44 0.53 0.07 -11.52
N ILE A 45 1.83 0.22 -11.31
CA ILE A 45 2.39 1.20 -10.35
C ILE A 45 2.01 2.62 -10.77
N GLY A 46 2.11 2.95 -12.07
CA GLY A 46 1.73 4.27 -12.57
C GLY A 46 0.26 4.58 -12.35
N SER A 47 -0.63 3.62 -12.64
CA SER A 47 -2.07 3.76 -12.40
C SER A 47 -2.39 3.87 -10.92
N ALA A 48 -1.78 3.04 -10.07
CA ALA A 48 -1.98 3.06 -8.62
C ALA A 48 -1.59 4.42 -8.01
N VAL A 49 -0.40 4.94 -8.34
CA VAL A 49 0.07 6.25 -7.87
C VAL A 49 -0.87 7.39 -8.27
N SER A 50 -1.40 7.35 -9.50
CA SER A 50 -2.32 8.40 -9.98
C SER A 50 -3.62 8.48 -9.17
N VAL A 51 -4.11 7.32 -8.72
CA VAL A 51 -5.35 7.20 -7.92
C VAL A 51 -5.07 7.49 -6.44
N GLU A 52 -3.91 7.10 -5.94
CA GLU A 52 -3.49 7.23 -4.55
C GLU A 52 -3.14 8.66 -4.14
N SER A 53 -2.47 9.42 -5.03
CA SER A 53 -1.89 10.73 -4.69
C SER A 53 -2.89 11.71 -4.04
N PRO A 54 -4.14 11.87 -4.52
CA PRO A 54 -5.11 12.77 -3.87
C PRO A 54 -5.53 12.32 -2.47
N LEU A 55 -5.53 11.01 -2.21
CA LEU A 55 -5.83 10.44 -0.88
C LEU A 55 -4.69 10.76 0.09
N ILE A 56 -3.44 10.55 -0.32
CA ILE A 56 -2.26 10.92 0.46
C ILE A 56 -2.25 12.42 0.76
N ASP A 57 -2.56 13.27 -0.22
CA ASP A 57 -2.62 14.73 -0.01
C ASP A 57 -3.67 15.14 1.04
N THR A 58 -4.76 14.38 1.15
CA THR A 58 -5.79 14.60 2.16
C THR A 58 -5.31 14.13 3.53
N LEU A 59 -4.71 12.95 3.62
CA LEU A 59 -4.19 12.37 4.87
C LEU A 59 -3.05 13.21 5.46
N VAL A 60 -2.13 13.68 4.63
CA VAL A 60 -1.03 14.57 5.05
C VAL A 60 -1.57 15.86 5.69
N LYS A 61 -2.65 16.44 5.15
CA LYS A 61 -3.29 17.63 5.73
C LYS A 61 -3.98 17.35 7.06
N GLN A 62 -4.45 16.12 7.28
CA GLN A 62 -5.06 15.69 8.54
C GLN A 62 -4.01 15.36 9.62
N GLY A 63 -2.74 15.20 9.22
CA GLY A 63 -1.61 15.03 10.12
C GLY A 63 -1.04 13.62 10.06
N LYS A 64 -0.85 13.00 11.24
CA LYS A 64 -0.22 11.68 11.35
C LYS A 64 -1.13 10.62 10.72
N TRP A 65 -0.59 9.87 9.77
CA TRP A 65 -1.32 8.84 9.04
C TRP A 65 -0.48 7.57 8.86
N GLY A 66 -1.14 6.45 8.52
CA GLY A 66 -0.52 5.14 8.34
C GLY A 66 -1.03 4.41 7.11
N ASP A 67 -0.27 3.42 6.66
CA ASP A 67 -0.56 2.66 5.44
C ASP A 67 -0.64 1.16 5.71
N VAL A 68 -1.68 0.50 5.17
CA VAL A 68 -1.89 -0.95 5.27
C VAL A 68 -2.06 -1.52 3.87
N VAL A 69 -1.06 -2.28 3.42
CA VAL A 69 -1.06 -2.89 2.08
C VAL A 69 -1.38 -4.37 2.19
N VAL A 70 -2.51 -4.79 1.61
CA VAL A 70 -3.05 -6.13 1.66
C VAL A 70 -2.84 -6.85 0.34
N PHE A 71 -1.93 -7.81 0.32
CA PHE A 71 -1.67 -8.62 -0.87
C PHE A 71 -2.68 -9.76 -0.97
N LYS A 72 -3.29 -9.93 -2.15
CA LYS A 72 -4.26 -10.99 -2.44
C LYS A 72 -3.84 -11.78 -3.68
N GLN A 73 -4.19 -13.07 -3.69
CA GLN A 73 -3.91 -14.05 -4.74
C GLN A 73 -2.42 -14.32 -5.02
N SER A 74 -1.66 -13.30 -5.41
CA SER A 74 -0.24 -13.38 -5.71
C SER A 74 0.49 -12.12 -5.24
N ALA A 75 1.65 -12.32 -4.60
CA ALA A 75 2.60 -11.27 -4.26
C ALA A 75 3.70 -11.12 -5.32
N MET A 76 3.65 -11.90 -6.41
CA MET A 76 4.70 -11.93 -7.43
C MET A 76 4.81 -10.59 -8.16
N ALA A 77 6.05 -10.12 -8.29
CA ALA A 77 6.40 -8.93 -9.05
C ALA A 77 7.78 -9.11 -9.69
N SER A 78 8.02 -8.42 -10.80
CA SER A 78 9.35 -8.36 -11.41
C SER A 78 10.28 -7.44 -10.60
N LEU A 79 11.60 -7.56 -10.81
CA LEU A 79 12.59 -6.65 -10.22
C LEU A 79 12.38 -5.20 -10.67
N GLU A 80 11.84 -4.99 -11.87
CA GLU A 80 11.51 -3.66 -12.39
C GLU A 80 10.37 -3.02 -11.58
N VAL A 81 9.35 -3.80 -11.22
CA VAL A 81 8.25 -3.34 -10.35
C VAL A 81 8.79 -2.97 -8.96
N LEU A 82 9.65 -3.80 -8.37
CA LEU A 82 10.28 -3.50 -7.08
C LEU A 82 11.14 -2.23 -7.14
N SER A 83 11.85 -2.02 -8.24
CA SER A 83 12.65 -0.81 -8.47
C SER A 83 11.76 0.43 -8.60
N SER A 84 10.63 0.30 -9.32
CA SER A 84 9.64 1.36 -9.47
C SER A 84 8.98 1.71 -8.14
N LEU A 85 8.56 0.71 -7.35
CA LEU A 85 8.03 0.90 -6.00
C LEU A 85 9.05 1.61 -5.10
N THR A 86 10.32 1.20 -5.13
CA THR A 86 11.39 1.85 -4.35
C THR A 86 11.56 3.32 -4.75
N GLY A 87 11.54 3.62 -6.06
CA GLY A 87 11.58 4.99 -6.57
C GLY A 87 10.37 5.82 -6.12
N TYR A 88 9.18 5.21 -6.14
CA TYR A 88 7.95 5.85 -5.66
C TYR A 88 8.02 6.20 -4.17
N LEU A 89 8.37 5.23 -3.32
CA LEU A 89 8.51 5.44 -1.87
C LEU A 89 9.56 6.51 -1.55
N ARG A 90 10.67 6.55 -2.30
CA ARG A 90 11.67 7.62 -2.16
C ARG A 90 11.07 8.99 -2.50
N SER A 91 10.21 9.08 -3.51
CA SER A 91 9.57 10.35 -3.90
C SER A 91 8.58 10.85 -2.86
N LEU A 92 7.86 9.96 -2.18
CA LEU A 92 7.04 10.30 -1.01
C LEU A 92 7.90 10.80 0.15
N SER A 93 9.05 10.16 0.39
CA SER A 93 10.02 10.59 1.42
C SER A 93 10.55 12.00 1.16
N THR A 94 11.04 12.29 -0.04
CA THR A 94 11.54 13.64 -0.38
C THR A 94 10.45 14.72 -0.40
N SER A 95 9.19 14.35 -0.62
CA SER A 95 8.06 15.28 -0.58
C SER A 95 7.41 15.42 0.81
N MET A 96 7.98 14.80 1.85
CA MET A 96 7.41 14.77 3.21
C MET A 96 5.98 14.21 3.27
N LYS A 97 5.68 13.27 2.37
CA LYS A 97 4.38 12.59 2.26
C LYS A 97 4.42 11.15 2.73
N MET A 98 5.46 10.69 3.42
CA MET A 98 5.50 9.31 3.90
C MET A 98 4.49 9.06 5.03
N PRO A 99 3.88 7.86 5.10
CA PRO A 99 3.17 7.45 6.29
C PRO A 99 4.12 7.33 7.47
N SER A 100 3.57 7.39 8.69
CA SER A 100 4.35 7.15 9.90
C SER A 100 4.84 5.71 10.02
N ALA A 101 4.09 4.78 9.43
CA ALA A 101 4.40 3.37 9.38
C ALA A 101 3.61 2.70 8.24
N THR A 102 4.12 1.57 7.75
CA THR A 102 3.43 0.70 6.79
C THR A 102 3.30 -0.72 7.36
N ALA A 103 2.10 -1.29 7.29
CA ALA A 103 1.86 -2.70 7.55
C ALA A 103 1.65 -3.44 6.23
N LEU A 104 2.46 -4.46 5.95
CA LEU A 104 2.30 -5.34 4.79
C LEU A 104 1.57 -6.61 5.23
N VAL A 105 0.39 -6.85 4.70
CA VAL A 105 -0.36 -8.08 4.94
C VAL A 105 -0.09 -9.03 3.78
N ILE A 106 0.77 -10.03 4.01
CA ILE A 106 1.20 -11.00 3.01
C ILE A 106 0.95 -12.40 3.57
N SER A 107 -0.27 -12.90 3.38
CA SER A 107 -0.64 -14.23 3.87
C SER A 107 0.30 -15.31 3.31
N PRO A 108 0.75 -16.29 4.12
CA PRO A 108 1.60 -17.38 3.63
C PRO A 108 0.91 -18.26 2.58
N LYS A 109 -0.41 -18.10 2.39
CA LYS A 109 -1.24 -18.86 1.44
C LYS A 109 -1.25 -18.28 0.03
N ILE A 110 -0.83 -17.03 -0.18
CA ILE A 110 -0.81 -16.43 -1.52
C ILE A 110 0.48 -16.78 -2.26
N GLU A 111 0.40 -16.82 -3.58
CA GLU A 111 1.54 -17.13 -4.44
C GLU A 111 2.68 -16.12 -4.20
N GLY A 112 3.92 -16.60 -4.18
CA GLY A 112 5.10 -15.74 -4.06
C GLY A 112 5.35 -15.15 -2.68
N SER A 113 4.47 -15.36 -1.69
CA SER A 113 4.58 -14.79 -0.33
C SER A 113 5.97 -14.96 0.29
N ARG A 114 6.49 -16.18 0.34
CA ARG A 114 7.79 -16.49 0.95
C ARG A 114 8.97 -15.85 0.23
N ILE A 115 8.89 -15.74 -1.10
CA ILE A 115 9.97 -15.19 -1.94
C ILE A 115 9.94 -13.66 -1.88
N MET A 116 8.76 -13.06 -1.96
CA MET A 116 8.60 -11.63 -2.18
C MET A 116 8.53 -10.80 -0.90
N THR A 117 8.13 -11.39 0.24
CA THR A 117 8.06 -10.68 1.53
C THR A 117 9.37 -9.96 1.89
N PRO A 118 10.55 -10.60 1.82
CA PRO A 118 11.82 -9.91 2.11
C PRO A 118 12.10 -8.75 1.15
N HIS A 119 11.72 -8.88 -0.12
CA HIS A 119 11.92 -7.86 -1.13
C HIS A 119 11.03 -6.63 -0.88
N TYR A 120 9.73 -6.82 -0.65
CA TYR A 120 8.86 -5.71 -0.30
C TYR A 120 9.30 -5.03 0.99
N ARG A 121 9.56 -5.81 2.06
CA ARG A 121 10.04 -5.26 3.33
C ARG A 121 11.28 -4.39 3.14
N LYS A 122 12.21 -4.82 2.27
CA LYS A 122 13.40 -4.04 1.93
C LYS A 122 13.07 -2.72 1.23
N CYS A 123 12.17 -2.71 0.24
CA CYS A 123 11.77 -1.48 -0.46
C CYS A 123 11.28 -0.38 0.50
N TYR A 124 10.42 -0.75 1.45
CA TYR A 124 9.90 0.18 2.47
C TYR A 124 10.98 0.60 3.47
N ALA A 125 11.77 -0.34 4.00
CA ALA A 125 12.84 -0.02 4.93
C ALA A 125 13.91 0.91 4.31
N ASP A 126 14.29 0.68 3.05
CA ASP A 126 15.25 1.51 2.32
C ASP A 126 14.74 2.95 2.07
N ALA A 127 13.41 3.14 2.07
CA ALA A 127 12.77 4.47 1.98
C ALA A 127 12.65 5.17 3.35
N GLY A 128 13.08 4.52 4.43
CA GLY A 128 13.10 5.08 5.79
C GLY A 128 11.76 5.02 6.52
N VAL A 129 10.79 4.23 6.04
CA VAL A 129 9.52 4.02 6.77
C VAL A 129 9.61 2.81 7.69
N GLU A 130 8.99 2.93 8.85
CA GLU A 130 8.81 1.78 9.72
C GLU A 130 7.87 0.77 9.07
N VAL A 131 8.32 -0.46 8.89
CA VAL A 131 7.56 -1.52 8.22
C VAL A 131 7.46 -2.79 9.07
N ALA A 132 6.23 -3.31 9.15
CA ALA A 132 5.93 -4.60 9.76
C ALA A 132 5.15 -5.49 8.77
N VAL A 133 5.26 -6.81 8.92
CA VAL A 133 4.59 -7.80 8.05
C VAL A 133 3.64 -8.63 8.91
N PHE A 134 2.45 -8.89 8.38
CA PHE A 134 1.38 -9.63 9.03
C PHE A 134 0.78 -10.68 8.09
N ASP A 135 0.18 -11.72 8.66
CA ASP A 135 -0.52 -12.76 7.91
C ASP A 135 -1.99 -12.39 7.63
N ASP A 136 -2.57 -11.49 8.43
CA ASP A 136 -3.96 -11.07 8.37
C ASP A 136 -4.13 -9.55 8.57
N VAL A 137 -5.28 -9.04 8.11
CA VAL A 137 -5.58 -7.60 8.07
C VAL A 137 -5.92 -7.07 9.46
N ASP A 138 -6.56 -7.86 10.31
CA ASP A 138 -7.02 -7.42 11.64
C ASP A 138 -5.82 -7.11 12.54
N ALA A 139 -4.80 -7.97 12.55
CA ALA A 139 -3.56 -7.76 13.26
C ALA A 139 -2.80 -6.52 12.76
N ALA A 140 -2.76 -6.30 11.44
CA ALA A 140 -2.13 -5.14 10.84
C ALA A 140 -2.84 -3.83 11.20
N LEU A 141 -4.18 -3.81 11.16
CA LEU A 141 -4.98 -2.66 11.55
C LEU A 141 -4.82 -2.34 13.04
N ALA A 142 -4.89 -3.34 13.91
CA ALA A 142 -4.68 -3.15 15.35
C ALA A 142 -3.27 -2.61 15.65
N TRP A 143 -2.25 -3.13 14.96
CA TRP A 143 -0.88 -2.59 15.06
C TRP A 143 -0.81 -1.13 14.61
N MET A 144 -1.42 -0.80 13.47
CA MET A 144 -1.41 0.56 12.94
C MET A 144 -2.10 1.56 13.87
N GLN A 145 -3.28 1.22 14.38
CA GLN A 145 -4.04 2.05 15.32
C GLN A 145 -3.21 2.37 16.57
N ASN A 146 -2.53 1.38 17.14
CA ASN A 146 -1.62 1.58 18.27
C ASN A 146 -0.49 2.59 17.96
N ARG A 147 0.02 2.62 16.72
CA ARG A 147 1.09 3.55 16.30
C ARG A 147 0.59 4.95 16.02
N LEU A 148 -0.64 5.07 15.54
CA LEU A 148 -1.26 6.37 15.29
C LEU A 148 -1.81 7.00 16.58
N GLY A 149 -1.87 6.24 17.68
CA GLY A 149 -2.39 6.71 18.96
C GLY A 149 -3.92 6.74 18.99
N SER A 150 -4.56 6.12 18.00
CA SER A 150 -6.00 5.90 17.97
C SER A 150 -6.33 4.83 19.00
N SER A 151 -6.80 5.23 20.19
CA SER A 151 -7.42 4.27 21.12
C SER A 151 -8.54 3.54 20.38
N PRO A 152 -8.66 2.21 20.52
CA PRO A 152 -9.88 1.54 20.07
C PRO A 152 -11.05 2.22 20.77
N ALA A 153 -12.02 2.71 19.99
CA ALA A 153 -13.25 3.26 20.53
C ALA A 153 -13.84 2.21 21.50
N ARG A 154 -13.96 2.60 22.77
CA ARG A 154 -14.60 1.79 23.80
C ARG A 154 -16.07 1.60 23.51
#